data_AF-K5VT19-F1
#
_entry.id   AF-K5VT19-F1
#
_cell.length_a   1.000
_cell.length_b   1.000
_cell.length_c   1.000
_cell.angle_alpha   90.00
_cell.angle_beta   90.00
_cell.angle_gamma   90.00
#
_symmetry.space_group_name_H-M   'P 1'
#
loop_
_entity.id
_entity.type
_entity.pdbx_description
1 polymer ?
#
loop_
_entity_poly.entity_id
_entity_poly.type
_entity_poly.pdbx_seq_one_letter_code
_entity_poly.pdbx_strand_id
1 'polypeptide(L)'
;MQIPVQSIRPQRDTLHPCIDGGRVPLLFDVRENPRCALPEYARFAGFSVFPEPVRDLRLVARAFPWPIEIRNEVVMCGTIWERAHAALRRPVAEAEWALVCLDPAKKRTVERAM
;
A
#
# COMPACT_ATOMS: atom_id res chain seq x y z
N MET A 1 -5.67 12.82 -28.15
CA MET A 1 -6.84 12.28 -27.44
C MET A 1 -6.41 11.97 -26.02
N GLN A 2 -6.59 12.93 -25.10
CA GLN A 2 -6.13 12.81 -23.70
C GLN A 2 -7.17 12.00 -22.94
N ILE A 3 -6.74 10.89 -22.34
CA ILE A 3 -7.56 10.13 -21.39
C ILE A 3 -7.40 10.84 -20.04
N PRO A 4 -8.44 11.50 -19.50
CA PRO A 4 -8.36 12.03 -18.16
C PRO A 4 -8.36 10.85 -17.20
N VAL A 5 -7.18 10.49 -16.68
CA VAL A 5 -7.08 9.67 -15.47
C VAL A 5 -7.58 10.56 -14.34
N GLN A 6 -8.89 10.50 -14.09
CA GLN A 6 -9.45 11.01 -12.86
C GLN A 6 -8.75 10.25 -11.74
N SER A 7 -7.83 10.92 -11.05
CA SER A 7 -7.55 10.58 -9.67
C SER A 7 -8.88 10.78 -8.95
N ILE A 8 -9.66 9.70 -8.88
CA ILE A 8 -10.77 9.58 -7.94
C ILE A 8 -10.07 9.68 -6.59
N ARG A 9 -9.98 10.90 -6.07
CA ARG A 9 -9.72 11.08 -4.64
C ARG A 9 -10.93 10.43 -3.99
N PRO A 10 -10.80 9.30 -3.27
CA PRO A 10 -11.92 8.81 -2.50
C PRO A 10 -12.34 9.96 -1.58
N GLN A 11 -13.63 10.29 -1.64
CA GLN A 11 -14.28 11.12 -0.63
C GLN A 11 -13.83 10.54 0.72
N ARG A 12 -13.38 11.40 1.63
CA ARG A 12 -12.64 11.06 2.86
C ARG A 12 -13.39 10.19 3.88
N ASP A 13 -14.50 9.57 3.52
CA ASP A 13 -15.54 9.15 4.47
C ASP A 13 -15.91 7.66 4.40
N THR A 14 -15.06 6.77 3.88
CA THR A 14 -15.37 5.32 3.86
C THR A 14 -14.17 4.38 4.01
N LEU A 15 -13.04 4.85 4.55
CA LEU A 15 -11.94 3.95 4.95
C LEU A 15 -11.94 3.76 6.46
N HIS A 16 -11.61 2.55 6.91
CA HIS A 16 -11.44 2.26 8.31
C HIS A 16 -10.28 3.13 8.87
N PRO A 17 -10.45 3.78 10.04
CA PRO A 17 -9.48 4.75 10.56
C PRO A 17 -8.06 4.22 10.74
N CYS A 18 -7.89 2.91 10.94
CA CYS A 18 -6.56 2.30 11.05
C CYS A 18 -5.80 2.22 9.71
N ILE A 19 -6.49 2.34 8.57
CA ILE A 19 -5.90 2.32 7.23
C ILE A 19 -5.81 3.73 6.65
N ASP A 20 -6.77 4.61 6.96
CA ASP A 20 -6.79 6.00 6.47
C ASP A 20 -5.57 6.84 6.93
N GLY A 21 -4.76 6.32 7.87
CA GLY A 21 -3.54 6.97 8.33
C GLY A 21 -3.79 8.14 9.30
N GLY A 22 -5.07 8.46 9.58
CA GLY A 22 -5.50 9.41 10.60
C GLY A 22 -4.65 10.69 10.66
N ARG A 23 -4.29 11.10 11.88
CA ARG A 23 -3.34 12.20 12.13
C ARG A 23 -1.89 11.72 12.33
N VAL A 24 -1.69 10.43 12.61
CA VAL A 24 -0.38 9.85 12.95
C VAL A 24 -0.14 8.64 12.06
N PRO A 25 0.94 8.63 11.25
CA PRO A 25 1.25 7.49 10.39
C PRO A 25 1.64 6.27 11.24
N LEU A 26 1.19 5.09 10.82
CA LEU A 26 1.67 3.83 11.39
C LEU A 26 3.12 3.61 10.96
N LEU A 27 4.02 3.55 11.94
CA LEU A 27 5.43 3.27 11.73
C LEU A 27 5.69 1.82 12.12
N PHE A 28 6.17 1.02 11.17
CA PHE A 28 6.59 -0.34 11.44
C PHE A 28 7.81 -0.70 10.60
N ASP A 29 8.67 -1.56 11.13
CA ASP A 29 9.77 -2.14 10.37
C ASP A 29 9.21 -3.21 9.42
N VAL A 30 9.41 -2.98 8.12
CA VAL A 30 8.99 -3.89 7.05
C VAL A 30 9.72 -5.24 7.07
N ARG A 31 10.81 -5.37 7.83
CA ARG A 31 11.55 -6.62 8.02
C ARG A 31 10.84 -7.56 8.99
N GLU A 32 10.01 -7.01 9.86
CA GLU A 32 9.24 -7.74 10.85
C GLU A 32 7.87 -8.13 10.33
N ASN A 33 7.33 -9.24 10.85
CA ASN A 33 5.98 -9.66 10.49
C ASN A 33 4.96 -8.65 11.05
N PRO A 34 4.07 -8.06 10.23
CA PRO A 34 3.09 -7.09 10.69
C PRO A 34 2.19 -7.64 11.82
N ARG A 35 1.95 -8.96 11.86
CA ARG A 35 1.19 -9.61 12.94
C ARG A 35 1.83 -9.46 14.32
N CYS A 36 3.15 -9.31 14.37
CA CYS A 36 3.93 -9.16 15.61
C CYS A 36 4.33 -7.71 15.87
N ALA A 37 4.65 -6.97 14.80
CA ALA A 37 5.23 -5.63 14.88
C ALA A 37 4.17 -4.51 14.98
N LEU A 38 2.94 -4.75 14.54
CA LEU A 38 1.86 -3.76 14.60
C LEU A 38 0.86 -4.13 15.71
N PRO A 39 0.81 -3.39 16.83
CA PRO A 39 -0.24 -3.55 17.84
C PRO A 39 -1.66 -3.43 17.26
N GLU A 40 -1.83 -2.58 16.24
CA GLU A 40 -3.07 -2.37 15.51
C GLU A 40 -3.50 -3.62 14.73
N TYR A 41 -2.56 -4.51 14.38
CA TYR A 41 -2.86 -5.75 13.68
C TYR A 41 -3.78 -6.63 14.52
N ALA A 42 -3.39 -6.95 15.74
CA ALA A 42 -4.18 -7.79 16.63
C ALA A 42 -5.56 -7.18 16.91
N ARG A 43 -5.66 -5.85 16.95
CA ARG A 43 -6.89 -5.14 17.27
C ARG A 43 -7.85 -5.04 16.09
N PHE A 44 -7.36 -4.82 14.87
CA PHE A 44 -8.21 -4.45 13.73
C PHE A 44 -8.14 -5.39 12.53
N ALA A 45 -7.29 -6.43 12.54
CA ALA A 45 -7.09 -7.28 11.36
C ALA A 45 -8.40 -7.89 10.81
N GLY A 46 -9.34 -8.22 11.69
CA GLY A 46 -10.65 -8.79 11.36
C GLY A 46 -11.74 -7.77 10.98
N PHE A 47 -11.41 -6.49 10.83
CA PHE A 47 -12.38 -5.46 10.43
C PHE A 47 -12.33 -5.21 8.93
N SER A 48 -13.51 -5.01 8.32
CA SER A 48 -13.62 -4.56 6.93
C SER A 48 -12.99 -3.18 6.79
N VAL A 49 -12.27 -2.97 5.69
CA VAL A 49 -11.65 -1.67 5.39
C VAL A 49 -12.70 -0.64 4.97
N PHE A 50 -13.75 -1.10 4.31
CA PHE A 50 -14.84 -0.25 3.84
C PHE A 50 -16.14 -0.60 4.58
N PRO A 51 -17.08 0.35 4.77
CA PRO A 51 -18.39 0.06 5.33
C PRO A 51 -19.14 -1.04 4.59
N GLU A 52 -19.03 -1.05 3.26
CA GLU A 52 -19.54 -2.11 2.40
C GLU A 52 -18.40 -3.07 2.02
N PRO A 53 -18.60 -4.41 2.08
CA PRO A 53 -17.57 -5.37 1.74
C PRO A 53 -17.12 -5.24 0.27
N VAL A 54 -15.89 -4.78 0.07
CA VAL A 54 -15.23 -4.74 -1.24
C VAL A 54 -14.39 -6.01 -1.42
N ARG A 55 -14.39 -6.60 -2.63
CA ARG A 55 -13.61 -7.81 -2.94
C ARG A 55 -12.41 -7.58 -3.86
N ASP A 56 -12.43 -6.47 -4.59
CA ASP A 56 -11.41 -6.12 -5.55
C ASP A 56 -10.89 -4.72 -5.21
N LEU A 57 -9.63 -4.64 -4.78
CA LEU A 57 -8.98 -3.39 -4.41
C LEU A 57 -7.61 -3.30 -5.05
N ARG A 58 -7.31 -2.14 -5.63
CA ARG A 58 -5.98 -1.81 -6.14
C ARG A 58 -5.43 -0.59 -5.39
N LEU A 59 -4.35 -0.80 -4.66
CA LEU A 59 -3.61 0.25 -3.97
C LEU A 59 -2.49 0.73 -4.89
N VAL A 60 -2.41 2.05 -5.08
CA VAL A 60 -1.37 2.71 -5.87
C VAL A 60 -0.69 3.73 -4.99
N ALA A 61 0.61 3.55 -4.73
CA ALA A 61 1.41 4.52 -3.99
C ALA A 61 2.37 5.24 -4.93
N ARG A 62 2.72 6.47 -4.57
CA ARG A 62 3.79 7.21 -5.28
C ARG A 62 5.19 6.75 -4.88
N ALA A 63 5.31 6.16 -3.69
CA ALA A 63 6.57 5.75 -3.08
C ALA A 63 7.21 4.53 -3.76
N PHE A 64 6.41 3.66 -4.39
CA PHE A 64 6.88 2.47 -5.09
C PHE A 64 6.21 2.35 -6.47
N PRO A 65 6.88 1.77 -7.48
CA PRO A 65 6.41 1.82 -8.87
C PRO A 65 5.37 0.75 -9.23
N TRP A 66 5.12 -0.25 -8.38
CA TRP A 66 4.14 -1.32 -8.63
C TRP A 66 2.83 -1.13 -7.84
N PRO A 67 1.67 -1.52 -8.40
CA PRO A 67 0.43 -1.55 -7.64
C PRO A 67 0.39 -2.77 -6.69
N ILE A 68 -0.39 -2.67 -5.62
CA ILE A 68 -0.75 -3.81 -4.77
C ILE A 68 -2.21 -4.14 -5.05
N GLU A 69 -2.50 -5.39 -5.38
CA GLU A 69 -3.84 -5.82 -5.76
C GLU A 69 -4.36 -6.92 -4.83
N ILE A 70 -5.62 -6.77 -4.43
CA ILE A 70 -6.43 -7.73 -3.70
C ILE A 70 -7.59 -8.09 -4.61
N ARG A 71 -7.78 -9.38 -4.90
CA ARG A 71 -8.82 -9.86 -5.81
C ARG A 71 -9.50 -11.08 -5.22
N ASN A 72 -10.80 -11.24 -5.50
CA ASN A 72 -11.59 -12.41 -5.12
C ASN A 72 -11.67 -12.69 -3.59
N GLU A 73 -11.32 -11.73 -2.73
CA GLU A 73 -11.40 -11.87 -1.27
C GLU A 73 -11.89 -10.57 -0.63
N VAL A 74 -12.66 -10.65 0.46
CA VAL A 74 -13.13 -9.44 1.15
C VAL A 74 -11.93 -8.69 1.72
N VAL A 75 -11.86 -7.39 1.45
CA VAL A 75 -10.77 -6.54 1.87
C VAL A 75 -10.91 -6.23 3.36
N MET A 76 -10.08 -6.90 4.15
CA MET A 76 -9.94 -6.68 5.59
C MET A 76 -8.72 -5.81 5.88
N CYS A 77 -8.71 -5.14 7.03
CA CYS A 77 -7.56 -4.30 7.43
C CYS A 77 -6.28 -5.14 7.53
N GLY A 78 -6.40 -6.37 8.05
CA GLY A 78 -5.31 -7.34 8.10
C GLY A 78 -4.74 -7.65 6.71
N THR A 79 -5.63 -7.91 5.74
CA THR A 79 -5.25 -8.19 4.35
C THR A 79 -4.44 -7.04 3.75
N ILE A 80 -4.81 -5.78 4.01
CA ILE A 80 -4.03 -4.63 3.51
C ILE A 80 -2.61 -4.64 4.06
N TRP A 81 -2.43 -4.83 5.38
CA TRP A 81 -1.09 -4.84 5.98
C TRP A 81 -0.24 -6.01 5.46
N GLU A 82 -0.83 -7.20 5.34
CA GLU A 82 -0.11 -8.37 4.82
C GLU A 82 0.32 -8.18 3.36
N ARG A 83 -0.58 -7.65 2.53
CA ARG A 83 -0.31 -7.41 1.11
C ARG A 83 0.71 -6.29 0.91
N ALA A 84 0.64 -5.24 1.72
CA ALA A 84 1.64 -4.18 1.74
C ALA A 84 3.01 -4.70 2.17
N HIS A 85 3.10 -5.43 3.27
CA HIS A 85 4.36 -6.03 3.74
C HIS A 85 4.94 -7.01 2.70
N ALA A 86 4.12 -7.86 2.08
CA ALA A 86 4.56 -8.78 1.04
C ALA A 86 5.07 -8.04 -0.21
N ALA A 87 4.37 -6.99 -0.63
CA ALA A 87 4.75 -6.20 -1.80
C ALA A 87 6.04 -5.40 -1.58
N LEU A 88 6.27 -4.87 -0.38
CA LEU A 88 7.49 -4.12 -0.04
C LEU A 88 8.72 -5.03 0.09
N ARG A 89 8.52 -6.31 0.38
CA ARG A 89 9.60 -7.31 0.45
C ARG A 89 9.90 -8.01 -0.87
N ARG A 90 9.06 -7.81 -1.88
CA ARG A 90 9.29 -8.41 -3.20
C ARG A 90 10.56 -7.80 -3.81
N PRO A 91 11.48 -8.60 -4.37
CA PRO A 91 12.60 -8.05 -5.12
C PRO A 91 12.06 -7.22 -6.29
N VAL A 92 12.64 -6.04 -6.49
CA VAL A 92 12.31 -5.15 -7.60
C VAL A 92 12.70 -5.85 -8.90
N ALA A 93 11.75 -6.02 -9.82
CA ALA A 93 12.01 -6.65 -11.11
C ALA A 93 12.86 -5.73 -12.01
N GLU A 94 13.60 -6.29 -12.98
CA GLU A 94 14.44 -5.50 -13.90
C GLU A 94 13.65 -4.41 -14.66
N ALA A 95 12.42 -4.71 -15.07
CA ALA A 95 11.55 -3.72 -15.72
C ALA A 95 11.15 -2.57 -14.78
N GLU A 96 11.03 -2.84 -13.48
CA GLU A 96 10.71 -1.83 -12.47
C GLU A 96 11.95 -0.98 -12.14
N TRP A 97 13.14 -1.58 -12.18
CA TRP A 97 14.40 -0.84 -12.14
C TRP A 97 14.54 0.14 -13.30
N ALA A 98 14.15 -0.27 -14.51
CA ALA A 98 14.14 0.64 -15.66
C ALA A 98 13.24 1.86 -15.38
N LEU A 99 12.05 1.66 -14.81
CA LEU A 99 11.15 2.75 -14.41
C LEU A 99 11.74 3.66 -13.32
N VAL A 100 12.46 3.10 -12.35
CA VAL A 100 13.15 3.87 -11.30
C VAL A 100 14.30 4.69 -11.89
N CYS A 101 15.07 4.13 -12.81
CA CYS A 101 16.19 4.81 -13.48
C CYS A 101 15.74 5.95 -14.41
N LEU A 102 14.53 5.86 -14.96
CA LEU A 102 13.93 6.92 -15.79
C LEU A 102 13.48 8.14 -14.97
N ASP A 103 13.26 7.98 -13.66
CA ASP A 103 12.93 9.07 -12.74
C ASP A 103 14.20 9.56 -12.01
N PRO A 104 14.75 10.73 -12.36
CA PRO A 104 16.01 11.21 -11.80
C PRO A 104 15.93 11.51 -10.28
N ALA A 105 14.74 11.80 -9.74
CA ALA A 105 14.57 12.01 -8.30
C ALA A 105 14.59 10.68 -7.54
N LYS A 106 13.93 9.65 -8.08
CA LYS A 106 13.92 8.30 -7.49
C LYS A 106 15.29 7.64 -7.60
N LYS A 107 15.95 7.77 -8.75
CA LYS A 107 17.33 7.28 -8.95
C LYS A 107 18.28 7.79 -7.87
N ARG A 108 18.30 9.11 -7.62
CA ARG A 108 19.16 9.72 -6.58
C ARG A 108 18.83 9.23 -5.16
N THR A 109 17.57 8.94 -4.89
CA THR A 109 17.14 8.42 -3.58
C THR A 109 17.64 7.00 -3.37
N VAL A 110 17.58 6.17 -4.41
CA VAL A 110 18.09 4.79 -4.36
C VAL A 110 19.62 4.77 -4.26
N GLU A 111 20.32 5.58 -5.05
CA GLU A 111 21.79 5.70 -5.00
C GLU A 111 22.31 6.14 -3.62
N ARG A 112 21.52 6.89 -2.84
CA ARG A 112 21.87 7.31 -1.48
C ARG A 112 21.58 6.26 -0.41
N ALA A 113 20.72 5.30 -0.71
CA ALA A 113 20.31 4.24 0.22
C ALA A 113 21.14 2.96 0.05
N MET A 114 21.97 2.89 -1.00
CA MET A 114 23.02 1.89 -1.23
C MET A 114 24.34 2.36 -0.62
#